data_AF-A0A7T6XJI2-F1
#
_entry.id   AF-A0A7T6XJI2-F1
#
_cell.length_a   1.000
_cell.length_b   1.000
_cell.length_c   1.000
_cell.angle_alpha   90.00
_cell.angle_beta   90.00
_cell.angle_gamma   90.00
#
_symmetry.space_group_name_H-M   'P 1'
#
loop_
_entity.id
_entity.type
_entity.pdbx_description
1 polymer ?
#
loop_
_entity_poly.entity_id
_entity_poly.type
_entity_poly.pdbx_seq_one_letter_code
_entity_poly.pdbx_strand_id
1 'polypeptide(L)'
;MKIFATVLSVLAFVGVSISQNTCTADDVLNSLSSVEHYADKMQSVTDSSNDDIDPSAPIFKNFESQTKHFNGDLQCTFNTALAEQTAICSAYETFATSQLGYLHVADGRAFYEKNGHGDNAIKMHEYILQSQHALENYTTQVKAAAASCVDRIETAYTPLGTQLQNLLQAYPGAA
;
A
#
# COMPACT_ATOMS: atom_id res chain seq x y z
N MET A 1 37.13 -1.85 -58.36
CA MET A 1 36.39 -2.51 -57.26
C MET A 1 36.62 -1.76 -55.97
N LYS A 2 35.58 -1.13 -55.41
CA LYS A 2 35.24 -1.10 -53.98
C LYS A 2 33.91 -0.37 -53.84
N ILE A 3 33.00 -1.03 -53.13
CA ILE A 3 31.55 -0.85 -53.13
C ILE A 3 31.21 0.24 -52.10
N PHE A 4 30.39 1.22 -52.51
CA PHE A 4 29.70 2.12 -51.59
C PHE A 4 28.60 1.32 -50.87
N ALA A 5 28.78 1.06 -49.59
CA ALA A 5 27.73 0.54 -48.73
C ALA A 5 27.02 1.72 -48.06
N THR A 6 25.99 2.23 -48.70
CA THR A 6 25.02 3.13 -48.08
C THR A 6 24.13 2.27 -47.19
N VAL A 7 24.46 2.20 -45.89
CA VAL A 7 23.56 1.59 -44.91
C VAL A 7 22.43 2.59 -44.67
N LEU A 8 21.33 2.42 -45.41
CA LEU A 8 20.03 2.95 -45.02
C LEU A 8 19.62 2.23 -43.74
N SER A 9 19.96 2.83 -42.60
CA SER A 9 19.33 2.49 -41.33
C SER A 9 17.93 3.06 -41.35
N VAL A 10 16.99 2.27 -41.87
CA VAL A 10 15.56 2.45 -41.59
C VAL A 10 15.43 2.26 -40.07
N LEU A 11 15.37 3.37 -39.34
CA LEU A 11 14.83 3.41 -37.98
C LEU A 11 13.34 3.06 -38.10
N ALA A 12 13.06 1.77 -38.27
CA ALA A 12 11.76 1.23 -37.99
C ALA A 12 11.57 1.41 -36.49
N PHE A 13 10.79 2.43 -36.12
CA PHE A 13 10.11 2.47 -34.84
C PHE A 13 9.31 1.16 -34.74
N VAL A 14 9.91 0.15 -34.11
CA VAL A 14 9.16 -0.95 -33.54
C VAL A 14 8.38 -0.30 -32.41
N GLY A 15 7.21 0.21 -32.75
CA GLY A 15 6.18 0.53 -31.79
C GLY A 15 5.86 -0.75 -31.08
N VAL A 16 6.60 -1.03 -30.00
CA VAL A 16 6.13 -1.92 -28.96
C VAL A 16 4.90 -1.18 -28.43
N SER A 17 3.75 -1.54 -28.98
CA SER A 17 2.46 -1.35 -28.33
C SER A 17 2.56 -2.14 -27.03
N ILE A 18 3.19 -1.54 -26.02
CA ILE A 18 2.96 -1.92 -24.64
C ILE A 18 1.49 -1.61 -24.48
N SER A 19 0.66 -2.65 -24.51
CA SER A 19 -0.73 -2.53 -24.09
C SER A 19 -0.68 -1.90 -22.70
N GLN A 20 -0.90 -0.59 -22.61
CA GLN A 20 -0.98 0.07 -21.32
C GLN A 20 -2.22 -0.53 -20.67
N ASN A 21 -2.02 -1.41 -19.70
CA ASN A 21 -3.14 -1.92 -18.92
C ASN A 21 -3.81 -0.70 -18.30
N THR A 22 -5.08 -0.47 -18.65
CA THR A 22 -5.82 0.69 -18.17
C THR A 22 -6.73 0.20 -17.05
N CYS A 23 -6.58 0.76 -15.86
CA CYS A 23 -7.51 0.50 -14.78
C CYS A 23 -8.74 1.39 -14.90
N THR A 24 -9.88 0.80 -14.60
CA THR A 24 -11.16 1.47 -14.43
C THR A 24 -11.30 2.03 -13.03
N ALA A 25 -12.33 2.86 -12.81
CA ALA A 25 -12.68 3.29 -11.47
C ALA A 25 -13.05 2.13 -10.55
N ASP A 26 -13.72 1.10 -11.09
CA ASP A 26 -14.09 -0.10 -10.34
C ASP A 26 -12.86 -0.88 -9.87
N ASP A 27 -11.78 -0.94 -10.65
CA ASP A 27 -10.53 -1.58 -10.23
C ASP A 27 -9.92 -0.87 -9.00
N VAL A 28 -9.96 0.46 -8.98
CA VAL A 28 -9.50 1.26 -7.85
C VAL A 28 -10.38 1.05 -6.61
N LEU A 29 -11.70 1.08 -6.79
CA LEU A 29 -12.66 0.87 -5.69
C LEU A 29 -12.55 -0.56 -5.11
N ASN A 30 -12.43 -1.57 -5.97
CA ASN A 30 -12.24 -2.96 -5.55
C ASN A 30 -10.91 -3.17 -4.83
N SER A 31 -9.84 -2.52 -5.31
CA SER A 31 -8.53 -2.54 -4.65
C SER A 31 -8.62 -1.93 -3.24
N LEU A 32 -9.22 -0.74 -3.10
CA LEU A 32 -9.41 -0.09 -1.78
C LEU A 32 -10.22 -0.98 -0.82
N SER A 33 -11.36 -1.51 -1.28
CA SER A 33 -12.21 -2.40 -0.47
C SER A 33 -11.51 -3.71 -0.10
N SER A 34 -10.70 -4.28 -1.00
CA SER A 34 -9.93 -5.50 -0.72
C SER A 34 -8.93 -5.29 0.41
N VAL A 35 -8.32 -4.09 0.49
CA VAL A 35 -7.38 -3.79 1.57
C VAL A 35 -8.09 -3.51 2.89
N GLU A 36 -9.27 -2.87 2.86
CA GLU A 36 -10.10 -2.64 4.06
C GLU A 36 -10.43 -3.94 4.80
N HIS A 37 -10.67 -5.05 4.08
CA HIS A 37 -10.92 -6.35 4.70
C HIS A 37 -9.80 -6.80 5.66
N TYR A 38 -8.54 -6.43 5.39
CA TYR A 38 -7.42 -6.77 6.28
C TYR A 38 -7.37 -5.88 7.53
N ALA A 39 -7.98 -4.69 7.50
CA ALA A 39 -8.16 -3.86 8.69
C ALA A 39 -9.11 -4.55 9.69
N ASP A 40 -10.28 -5.00 9.21
CA ASP A 40 -11.25 -5.73 10.03
C ASP A 40 -10.67 -7.03 10.62
N LYS A 41 -9.91 -7.76 9.79
CA LYS A 41 -9.27 -9.00 10.22
C LYS A 41 -8.22 -8.77 11.31
N MET A 42 -7.51 -7.64 11.29
CA MET A 42 -6.51 -7.33 12.31
C MET A 42 -7.15 -7.09 13.68
N GLN A 43 -8.30 -6.41 13.73
CA GLN A 43 -9.06 -6.24 14.97
C GLN A 43 -9.41 -7.59 15.60
N SER A 44 -9.92 -8.53 14.80
CA SER A 44 -10.26 -9.89 15.29
C SER A 44 -9.05 -10.67 15.80
N VAL A 45 -7.86 -10.48 15.22
CA VAL A 45 -6.62 -11.14 15.67
C VAL A 45 -6.22 -10.62 17.05
N THR A 46 -6.29 -9.31 17.28
CA THR A 46 -5.94 -8.72 18.57
C THR A 46 -6.98 -9.05 19.64
N ASP A 47 -8.28 -9.02 19.32
CA ASP A 47 -9.35 -9.35 20.27
C ASP A 47 -9.29 -10.81 20.76
N SER A 48 -8.73 -11.72 19.94
CA SER A 48 -8.55 -13.13 20.29
C SER A 48 -7.19 -13.45 20.93
N SER A 49 -6.28 -12.48 20.97
CA SER A 49 -4.98 -12.61 21.63
C SER A 49 -5.11 -12.52 23.15
N ASN A 50 -4.28 -13.27 23.86
CA ASN A 50 -4.17 -13.21 25.32
C ASN A 50 -2.71 -13.46 25.73
N ASP A 51 -2.42 -13.47 27.03
CA ASP A 51 -1.07 -13.67 27.54
C ASP A 51 -0.40 -14.99 27.07
N ASP A 52 -1.18 -15.97 26.60
CA ASP A 52 -0.70 -17.29 26.16
C ASP A 52 -0.66 -17.47 24.62
N ILE A 53 -1.21 -16.52 23.84
CA ILE A 53 -1.29 -16.60 22.37
C ILE A 53 -0.54 -15.43 21.76
N ASP A 54 0.58 -15.73 21.11
CA ASP A 54 1.37 -14.76 20.36
C ASP A 54 0.65 -14.31 19.07
N PRO A 55 0.19 -13.04 18.96
CA PRO A 55 -0.46 -12.54 17.76
C PRO A 55 0.55 -12.11 16.68
N SER A 56 1.87 -12.21 16.91
CA SER A 56 2.90 -11.73 15.97
C SER A 56 2.75 -12.34 14.57
N ALA A 57 2.58 -13.66 14.48
CA ALA A 57 2.47 -14.35 13.20
C ALA A 57 1.25 -13.89 12.36
N PRO A 58 0.02 -13.85 12.90
CA PRO A 58 -1.12 -13.32 12.16
C PRO A 58 -1.01 -11.82 11.87
N ILE A 59 -0.37 -11.02 12.74
CA ILE A 59 -0.08 -9.61 12.48
C ILE A 59 0.84 -9.45 11.26
N PHE A 60 1.96 -10.17 11.23
CA PHE A 60 2.92 -10.13 10.12
C PHE A 60 2.28 -10.55 8.81
N LYS A 61 1.48 -11.62 8.82
CA LYS A 61 0.76 -12.09 7.64
C LYS A 61 -0.22 -11.04 7.09
N ASN A 62 -0.86 -10.25 7.95
CA ASN A 62 -1.73 -9.17 7.52
C ASN A 62 -0.93 -8.04 6.85
N PHE A 63 0.22 -7.63 7.41
CA PHE A 63 1.13 -6.67 6.76
C PHE A 63 1.59 -7.16 5.38
N GLU A 64 2.02 -8.41 5.26
CA GLU A 64 2.41 -9.02 3.98
C GLU A 64 1.29 -8.98 2.96
N SER A 65 0.08 -9.34 3.39
CA SER A 65 -1.08 -9.43 2.49
C SER A 65 -1.48 -8.05 1.98
N GLN A 66 -1.52 -7.02 2.84
CA GLN A 66 -1.80 -5.64 2.41
C GLN A 66 -0.70 -5.09 1.49
N THR A 67 0.57 -5.31 1.86
CA THR A 67 1.72 -4.86 1.05
C THR A 67 1.69 -5.45 -0.35
N LYS A 68 1.22 -6.70 -0.51
CA LYS A 68 1.01 -7.32 -1.81
C LYS A 68 -0.04 -6.58 -2.64
N HIS A 69 -1.17 -6.20 -2.05
CA HIS A 69 -2.22 -5.43 -2.74
C HIS A 69 -1.72 -4.04 -3.15
N PHE A 70 -1.05 -3.32 -2.23
CA PHE A 70 -0.46 -2.01 -2.51
C PHE A 70 0.51 -2.04 -3.70
N ASN A 71 1.32 -3.09 -3.80
CA ASN A 71 2.29 -3.24 -4.89
C ASN A 71 1.67 -3.80 -6.19
N GLY A 72 0.59 -4.56 -6.10
CA GLY A 72 0.08 -5.36 -7.23
C GLY A 72 -1.11 -4.77 -7.97
N ASP A 73 -2.04 -4.15 -7.25
CA ASP A 73 -3.40 -3.99 -7.78
C ASP A 73 -3.52 -2.87 -8.83
N LEU A 74 -2.75 -1.78 -8.70
CA LEU A 74 -2.90 -0.57 -9.51
C LEU A 74 -1.70 -0.24 -10.41
N GLN A 75 -1.05 -1.26 -10.97
CA GLN A 75 0.07 -1.12 -11.92
C GLN A 75 -0.40 -0.84 -13.36
N CYS A 76 -1.06 0.30 -13.56
CA CYS A 76 -1.82 0.63 -14.77
C CYS A 76 -1.91 2.14 -15.03
N THR A 77 -2.41 2.52 -16.21
CA THR A 77 -2.81 3.90 -16.49
C THR A 77 -4.29 4.12 -16.17
N PHE A 78 -4.71 5.37 -15.97
CA PHE A 78 -6.08 5.72 -15.58
C PHE A 78 -6.73 6.67 -16.58
N ASN A 79 -8.03 6.47 -16.83
CA ASN A 79 -8.86 7.38 -17.61
C ASN A 79 -10.27 7.45 -16.99
N THR A 80 -10.35 8.07 -15.82
CA THR A 80 -11.57 8.14 -15.00
C THR A 80 -12.34 9.44 -15.23
N ALA A 81 -13.67 9.35 -15.29
CA ALA A 81 -14.56 10.51 -15.38
C ALA A 81 -14.65 11.24 -14.03
N LEU A 82 -15.01 12.52 -14.04
CA LEU A 82 -15.07 13.35 -12.81
C LEU A 82 -15.96 12.76 -11.70
N ALA A 83 -17.08 12.14 -12.06
CA ALA A 83 -17.96 11.48 -11.10
C ALA A 83 -17.29 10.25 -10.45
N GLU A 84 -16.53 9.48 -11.22
CA GLU A 84 -15.75 8.34 -10.75
C GLU A 84 -14.60 8.78 -9.84
N GLN A 85 -13.89 9.85 -10.19
CA GLN A 85 -12.84 10.44 -9.35
C GLN A 85 -13.38 10.85 -7.98
N THR A 86 -14.59 11.42 -7.94
CA THR A 86 -15.27 11.79 -6.68
C THR A 86 -15.60 10.56 -5.83
N ALA A 87 -16.02 9.46 -6.45
CA ALA A 87 -16.27 8.20 -5.76
C ALA A 87 -14.97 7.59 -5.20
N ILE A 88 -13.89 7.57 -6.00
CA ILE A 88 -12.57 7.09 -5.59
C ILE A 88 -12.06 7.87 -4.38
N CYS A 89 -12.15 9.21 -4.40
CA CYS A 89 -11.71 10.02 -3.25
C CYS A 89 -12.50 9.72 -1.97
N SER A 90 -13.81 9.52 -2.08
CA SER A 90 -14.64 9.20 -0.92
C SER A 90 -14.35 7.79 -0.38
N ALA A 91 -14.08 6.83 -1.28
CA ALA A 91 -13.61 5.50 -0.90
C ALA A 91 -12.23 5.56 -0.24
N TYR A 92 -11.30 6.39 -0.75
CA TYR A 92 -9.98 6.54 -0.15
C TYR A 92 -10.03 7.11 1.27
N GLU A 93 -10.93 8.07 1.55
CA GLU A 93 -11.15 8.60 2.91
C GLU A 93 -11.64 7.52 3.89
N THR A 94 -12.52 6.63 3.42
CA THR A 94 -13.02 5.47 4.19
C THR A 94 -11.89 4.46 4.43
N PHE A 95 -11.15 4.14 3.38
CA PHE A 95 -9.97 3.29 3.45
C PHE A 95 -8.95 3.84 4.45
N ALA A 96 -8.65 5.14 4.39
CA ALA A 96 -7.66 5.75 5.26
C ALA A 96 -8.07 5.70 6.73
N THR A 97 -9.36 5.90 7.01
CA THR A 97 -9.91 5.75 8.37
C THR A 97 -9.75 4.32 8.88
N SER A 98 -10.07 3.33 8.05
CA SER A 98 -9.93 1.91 8.39
C SER A 98 -8.47 1.52 8.64
N GLN A 99 -7.54 2.05 7.84
CA GLN A 99 -6.11 1.80 8.00
C GLN A 99 -5.54 2.44 9.28
N LEU A 100 -6.05 3.58 9.73
CA LEU A 100 -5.66 4.14 11.03
C LEU A 100 -6.06 3.21 12.18
N GLY A 101 -7.28 2.66 12.14
CA GLY A 101 -7.73 1.66 13.09
C GLY A 101 -6.83 0.42 13.09
N TYR A 102 -6.54 -0.11 11.89
CA TYR A 102 -5.60 -1.21 11.69
C TYR A 102 -4.23 -0.96 12.35
N LEU A 103 -3.61 0.19 12.09
CA LEU A 103 -2.28 0.51 12.61
C LEU A 103 -2.27 0.73 14.12
N HIS A 104 -3.37 1.23 14.70
CA HIS A 104 -3.51 1.34 16.14
C HIS A 104 -3.59 -0.03 16.81
N VAL A 105 -4.34 -0.95 16.21
CA VAL A 105 -4.49 -2.33 16.69
C VAL A 105 -3.20 -3.14 16.53
N ALA A 106 -2.45 -2.90 15.45
CA ALA A 106 -1.16 -3.54 15.20
C ALA A 106 -0.06 -3.07 16.17
N ASP A 107 -0.28 -1.99 16.92
CA ASP A 107 0.66 -1.47 17.91
C ASP A 107 0.73 -2.38 19.17
N GLY A 108 1.33 -3.56 19.02
CA GLY A 108 1.46 -4.59 20.04
C GLY A 108 2.61 -4.38 21.04
N ARG A 109 3.12 -3.16 21.22
CA ARG A 109 4.34 -2.91 22.02
C ARG A 109 4.29 -3.50 23.42
N ALA A 110 3.17 -3.33 24.12
CA ALA A 110 2.98 -3.90 25.45
C ALA A 110 3.09 -5.44 25.46
N PHE A 111 2.70 -6.11 24.37
CA PHE A 111 2.83 -7.55 24.20
C PHE A 111 4.28 -7.96 23.89
N TYR A 112 4.94 -7.27 22.96
CA TYR A 112 6.32 -7.57 22.55
C TYR A 112 7.33 -7.35 23.69
N GLU A 113 7.17 -6.29 24.47
CA GLU A 113 8.02 -5.97 25.62
C GLU A 113 7.85 -6.99 26.76
N LYS A 114 6.61 -7.42 27.05
CA LYS A 114 6.30 -8.37 28.14
C LYS A 114 6.85 -9.77 27.89
N ASN A 115 6.90 -10.21 26.63
CA ASN A 115 7.22 -11.60 26.26
C ASN A 115 8.66 -11.81 25.72
N GLY A 116 9.51 -10.78 25.76
CA GLY A 116 10.92 -10.91 25.41
C GLY A 116 11.20 -11.17 23.92
N HIS A 117 10.32 -10.71 23.03
CA HIS A 117 10.41 -10.96 21.59
C HIS A 117 11.18 -9.87 20.83
N GLY A 118 12.44 -9.61 21.20
CA GLY A 118 13.29 -8.62 20.53
C GLY A 118 13.42 -8.84 19.01
N ASP A 119 13.54 -10.10 18.56
CA ASP A 119 13.58 -10.44 17.14
C ASP A 119 12.26 -10.14 16.41
N ASN A 120 11.12 -10.26 17.09
CA ASN A 120 9.82 -9.90 16.50
C ASN A 120 9.65 -8.38 16.41
N ALA A 121 10.23 -7.60 17.33
CA ALA A 121 10.25 -6.14 17.22
C ALA A 121 11.07 -5.67 16.00
N ILE A 122 12.20 -6.32 15.71
CA ILE A 122 13.00 -6.06 14.50
C ILE A 122 12.20 -6.45 13.24
N LYS A 123 11.57 -7.62 13.21
CA LYS A 123 10.71 -8.03 12.08
C LYS A 123 9.53 -7.08 11.88
N MET A 124 8.91 -6.63 12.96
CA MET A 124 7.80 -5.68 12.92
C MET A 124 8.24 -4.37 12.26
N HIS A 125 9.44 -3.86 12.58
CA HIS A 125 10.01 -2.71 11.88
C HIS A 125 10.07 -2.93 10.37
N GLU A 126 10.60 -4.07 9.91
CA GLU A 126 10.72 -4.38 8.48
C GLU A 126 9.35 -4.41 7.78
N TYR A 127 8.34 -5.01 8.42
CA TYR A 127 6.97 -5.04 7.88
C TYR A 127 6.33 -3.65 7.82
N ILE A 128 6.50 -2.83 8.86
CA ILE A 128 5.97 -1.46 8.87
C ILE A 128 6.66 -0.64 7.77
N LEU A 129 7.98 -0.75 7.62
CA LEU A 129 8.75 0.00 6.63
C LEU A 129 8.35 -0.38 5.20
N GLN A 130 8.24 -1.69 4.91
CA GLN A 130 7.78 -2.17 3.61
C GLN A 130 6.36 -1.71 3.31
N SER A 131 5.47 -1.80 4.29
CA SER A 131 4.08 -1.35 4.16
C SER A 131 3.99 0.16 3.95
N GLN A 132 4.85 0.96 4.59
CA GLN A 132 4.89 2.42 4.40
C GLN A 132 5.25 2.77 2.96
N HIS A 133 6.35 2.22 2.43
CA HIS A 133 6.76 2.48 1.05
C HIS A 133 5.72 1.99 0.04
N ALA A 134 5.12 0.83 0.26
CA ALA A 134 4.07 0.31 -0.61
C ALA A 134 2.82 1.21 -0.58
N LEU A 135 2.40 1.67 0.60
CA LEU A 135 1.26 2.57 0.76
C LEU A 135 1.51 3.95 0.11
N GLU A 136 2.72 4.49 0.20
CA GLU A 136 3.11 5.75 -0.47
C GLU A 136 2.94 5.65 -1.99
N ASN A 137 3.46 4.57 -2.57
CA ASN A 137 3.34 4.29 -4.00
C ASN A 137 1.88 4.06 -4.40
N TYR A 138 1.14 3.27 -3.62
CA TYR A 138 -0.27 3.00 -3.85
C TYR A 138 -1.11 4.28 -3.80
N THR A 139 -0.88 5.14 -2.81
CA THR A 139 -1.53 6.45 -2.68
C THR A 139 -1.26 7.32 -3.90
N THR A 140 -0.04 7.26 -4.46
CA THR A 140 0.30 7.98 -5.70
C THR A 140 -0.53 7.47 -6.90
N GLN A 141 -0.77 6.15 -6.99
CA GLN A 141 -1.65 5.59 -8.03
C GLN A 141 -3.10 6.04 -7.86
N VAL A 142 -3.62 6.03 -6.63
CA VAL A 142 -5.00 6.51 -6.36
C VAL A 142 -5.14 7.99 -6.69
N LYS A 143 -4.14 8.83 -6.37
CA LYS A 143 -4.11 10.25 -6.78
C LYS A 143 -4.15 10.41 -8.30
N ALA A 144 -3.42 9.57 -9.04
CA ALA A 144 -3.45 9.58 -10.51
C ALA A 144 -4.85 9.20 -11.05
N ALA A 145 -5.51 8.22 -10.40
CA ALA A 145 -6.87 7.82 -10.75
C ALA A 145 -7.95 8.84 -10.35
N ALA A 146 -7.66 9.77 -9.44
CA ALA A 146 -8.61 10.76 -8.91
C ALA A 146 -8.03 12.17 -8.88
N ALA A 147 -7.45 12.59 -10.00
CA ALA A 147 -6.71 13.84 -10.15
C ALA A 147 -7.50 15.11 -9.74
N SER A 148 -8.84 15.09 -9.81
CA SER A 148 -9.69 16.22 -9.41
C SER A 148 -9.73 16.47 -7.90
N CYS A 149 -9.27 15.53 -7.06
CA CYS A 149 -9.39 15.61 -5.61
C CYS A 149 -8.14 15.11 -4.86
N VAL A 150 -6.95 15.34 -5.45
CA VAL A 150 -5.66 15.01 -4.84
C VAL A 150 -5.52 15.55 -3.41
N ASP A 151 -5.92 16.81 -3.16
CA ASP A 151 -5.82 17.43 -1.84
C ASP A 151 -6.61 16.68 -0.76
N ARG A 152 -7.75 16.09 -1.12
CA ARG A 152 -8.55 15.26 -0.20
C ARG A 152 -7.82 13.97 0.14
N ILE A 153 -7.24 13.31 -0.86
CA ILE A 153 -6.43 12.11 -0.68
C ILE A 153 -5.20 12.41 0.19
N GLU A 154 -4.54 13.56 -0.01
CA GLU A 154 -3.41 13.99 0.84
C GLU A 154 -3.80 14.25 2.28
N THR A 155 -4.92 14.95 2.47
CA THR A 155 -5.46 15.22 3.80
C THR A 155 -5.79 13.92 4.54
N ALA A 156 -6.39 12.94 3.85
CA ALA A 156 -6.70 11.62 4.41
C ALA A 156 -5.44 10.76 4.66
N TYR A 157 -4.42 10.86 3.80
CA TYR A 157 -3.17 10.11 3.93
C TYR A 157 -2.26 10.64 5.06
N THR A 158 -2.26 11.95 5.32
CA THR A 158 -1.31 12.58 6.25
C THR A 158 -1.29 11.93 7.65
N PRO A 159 -2.45 11.64 8.28
CA PRO A 159 -2.48 10.91 9.55
C PRO A 159 -1.90 9.49 9.46
N LEU A 160 -2.11 8.77 8.36
CA LEU A 160 -1.55 7.42 8.15
C LEU A 160 -0.03 7.44 8.10
N GLY A 161 0.53 8.34 7.29
CA GLY A 161 1.98 8.50 7.19
C GLY A 161 2.60 8.85 8.54
N THR A 162 1.94 9.72 9.30
CA THR A 162 2.36 10.07 10.67
C THR A 162 2.32 8.86 11.61
N GLN A 163 1.25 8.07 11.58
CA GLN A 163 1.12 6.89 12.43
C GLN A 163 2.17 5.82 12.10
N LEU A 164 2.42 5.56 10.81
CA LEU A 164 3.48 4.64 10.38
C LEU A 164 4.86 5.11 10.86
N GLN A 165 5.14 6.41 10.74
CA GLN A 165 6.40 6.99 11.23
C GLN A 165 6.55 6.85 12.75
N ASN A 166 5.47 7.05 13.51
CA ASN A 166 5.45 6.84 14.95
C ASN A 166 5.73 5.38 15.32
N LEU A 167 5.12 4.43 14.58
CA LEU A 167 5.38 3.01 14.76
C LEU A 167 6.84 2.67 14.45
N LEU A 168 7.43 3.17 13.36
CA LEU A 168 8.85 2.95 13.05
C LEU A 168 9.80 3.49 14.13
N GLN A 169 9.48 4.63 14.74
CA GLN A 169 10.27 5.14 15.87
C GLN A 169 10.14 4.24 17.10
N ALA A 170 8.98 3.61 17.27
CA ALA A 170 8.70 2.76 18.41
C ALA A 170 9.25 1.34 18.26
N TYR A 171 9.44 0.88 17.01
CA TYR A 171 10.13 -0.34 16.65
C TYR A 171 11.43 0.04 15.92
N PRO A 172 12.54 0.40 16.59
CA PRO A 172 13.69 1.04 15.96
C PRO A 172 14.50 0.15 14.99
N GLY A 173 14.09 -1.10 14.73
CA GLY A 173 14.83 -2.03 13.88
C GLY A 173 16.14 -2.51 14.50
N ALA A 174 16.96 -3.19 13.71
CA ALA A 174 18.33 -3.49 14.09
C ALA A 174 19.20 -2.24 13.92
N ALA A 175 20.03 -1.92 14.92
CA ALA A 175 20.97 -0.80 14.92
C ALA A 175 22.22 -1.09 14.07
#